data_AF-A0A3S3NG67-F1
#
_entry.id   AF-A0A3S3NG67-F1
#
_cell.length_a   1.000
_cell.length_b   1.000
_cell.length_c   1.000
_cell.angle_alpha   90.00
_cell.angle_beta   90.00
_cell.angle_gamma   90.00
#
_symmetry.space_group_name_H-M   'P 1'
#
loop_
_entity.id
_entity.type
_entity.pdbx_description
1 polymer ?
#
loop_
_entity_poly.entity_id
_entity_poly.type
_entity_poly.pdbx_seq_one_letter_code
_entity_poly.pdbx_strand_id
1 'polypeptide(L)'
;MVKFAAGLSKESIVDVQGVVKVPLLPIKSTTQEEGETLVSVGQDIRLNNRVLDLRTPANQRIFDIESQVGIMFVQFLSSEGFAMIHTPKIIASLSEGGSAVFEVNYLGQLAYPAQSPQLHKQITICGGHRRVFEIGAVYRAEDSYTHRHLCEFTGLDVEMEIKEHYFEVKWKT
;
A
#
# COMPACT_ATOMS: atom_id res chain seq x y z
N MET A 1 -2.99 38.16 23.60
CA MET A 1 -2.20 37.14 22.88
C MET A 1 -2.16 35.80 23.61
N VAL A 2 -1.68 35.71 24.85
CA VAL A 2 -1.61 34.43 25.61
C VAL A 2 -2.97 33.73 25.75
N LYS A 3 -4.04 34.49 26.06
CA LYS A 3 -5.42 33.95 26.13
C LYS A 3 -5.93 33.37 24.81
N PHE A 4 -5.49 33.91 23.67
CA PHE A 4 -5.84 33.40 22.35
C PHE A 4 -5.14 32.06 22.08
N ALA A 5 -3.82 32.01 22.32
CA ALA A 5 -3.04 30.78 22.15
C ALA A 5 -3.56 29.63 23.03
N ALA A 6 -3.92 29.92 24.29
CA ALA A 6 -4.52 28.94 25.20
C ALA A 6 -5.94 28.49 24.80
N GLY A 7 -6.63 29.25 23.94
CA GLY A 7 -7.97 28.96 23.46
C GLY A 7 -8.02 28.27 22.10
N LEU A 8 -6.87 27.93 21.50
CA LEU A 8 -6.82 27.21 20.22
C LEU A 8 -7.43 25.81 20.39
N SER A 9 -8.32 25.43 19.48
CA SER A 9 -8.78 24.05 19.41
C SER A 9 -7.61 23.14 19.03
N LYS A 10 -7.56 21.96 19.65
CA LYS A 10 -6.60 20.91 19.28
C LYS A 10 -6.72 20.62 17.78
N GLU A 11 -5.60 20.22 17.17
CA GLU A 11 -5.48 19.95 15.72
C GLU A 11 -5.58 21.18 14.80
N SER A 12 -5.71 22.40 15.33
CA SER A 12 -5.61 23.63 14.53
C SER A 12 -4.21 23.78 13.93
N ILE A 13 -4.16 24.06 12.63
CA ILE A 13 -2.92 24.44 11.96
C ILE A 13 -2.68 25.93 12.20
N VAL A 14 -1.50 26.29 12.71
CA VAL A 14 -1.15 27.67 13.06
C VAL A 14 0.23 28.04 12.54
N ASP A 15 0.36 29.26 12.04
CA ASP A 15 1.66 29.85 11.72
C ASP A 15 2.25 30.50 12.97
N VAL A 16 3.49 30.13 13.31
CA VAL A 16 4.18 30.61 14.53
C VAL A 16 5.50 31.27 14.15
N GLN A 17 5.65 32.55 14.54
CA GLN A 17 6.92 33.26 14.47
C GLN A 17 7.54 33.39 15.88
N GLY A 18 8.80 33.00 16.03
CA GLY A 18 9.49 33.01 17.32
C GLY A 18 11.00 32.82 17.21
N VAL A 19 11.68 32.73 18.35
CA VAL A 19 13.13 32.51 18.46
C VAL A 19 13.39 31.10 18.98
N VAL A 20 14.20 30.31 18.27
CA VAL A 20 14.63 28.98 18.71
C VAL A 20 15.61 29.11 19.88
N LYS A 21 15.34 28.43 21.00
CA LYS A 21 16.21 28.39 22.18
C LYS A 21 16.40 26.96 22.67
N VAL A 22 17.62 26.62 23.09
CA VAL A 22 17.92 25.33 23.72
C VAL A 22 17.43 25.36 25.17
N PRO A 23 16.56 24.43 25.59
CA PRO A 23 16.11 24.37 26.97
C PRO A 23 17.23 23.85 27.88
N LEU A 24 17.24 24.30 29.14
CA LEU A 24 18.21 23.82 30.14
C LEU A 24 17.96 22.37 30.57
N LEU A 25 16.72 21.89 30.44
CA LEU A 25 16.30 20.53 30.76
C LEU A 25 15.58 19.93 29.53
N PRO A 26 15.73 18.62 29.24
CA PRO A 26 14.99 17.96 28.18
C PRO A 26 13.47 18.05 28.36
N ILE A 27 12.73 18.26 27.26
CA ILE A 27 11.26 18.33 27.26
C ILE A 27 10.69 16.95 26.90
N LYS A 28 10.25 16.21 27.92
CA LYS A 28 9.82 14.81 27.83
C LYS A 28 8.54 14.55 27.03
N SER A 29 7.70 15.57 26.80
CA SER A 29 6.42 15.43 26.07
C SER A 29 6.56 15.59 24.55
N THR A 30 7.78 15.74 24.05
CA THR A 30 8.06 15.86 22.61
C THR A 30 8.63 14.54 22.08
N THR A 31 9.02 14.48 20.81
CA THR A 31 9.51 13.26 20.13
C THR A 31 10.75 12.59 20.73
N GLN A 32 11.21 13.04 21.90
CA GLN A 32 12.26 12.42 22.70
C GLN A 32 11.66 11.92 24.03
N GLU A 33 11.49 10.59 24.10
CA GLU A 33 11.26 9.71 25.28
C GLU A 33 9.90 8.98 25.41
N GLU A 34 9.93 7.93 26.24
CA GLU A 34 9.00 6.79 26.36
C GLU A 34 7.55 7.20 26.67
N GLY A 35 6.61 6.64 25.90
CA GLY A 35 5.19 6.97 25.98
C GLY A 35 4.52 6.44 27.24
N GLU A 36 3.67 7.28 27.83
CA GLU A 36 2.70 6.87 28.85
C GLU A 36 1.66 5.91 28.25
N THR A 37 1.14 4.99 29.06
CA THR A 37 0.04 4.11 28.66
C THR A 37 -1.23 4.93 28.43
N LEU A 38 -1.57 5.15 27.16
CA LEU A 38 -2.78 5.86 26.75
C LEU A 38 -3.98 4.91 26.64
N VAL A 39 -5.18 5.49 26.70
CA VAL A 39 -6.43 4.78 26.40
C VAL A 39 -6.36 4.21 24.98
N SER A 40 -6.63 2.91 24.84
CA SER A 40 -6.69 2.25 23.54
C SER A 40 -8.02 2.52 22.85
N VAL A 41 -7.98 2.86 21.56
CA VAL A 41 -9.16 3.07 20.71
C VAL A 41 -9.31 1.87 19.76
N GLY A 42 -10.52 1.32 19.68
CA GLY A 42 -10.81 0.16 18.82
C GLY A 42 -10.56 0.43 17.33
N GLN A 43 -10.14 -0.60 16.60
CA GLN A 43 -9.74 -0.50 15.19
C GLN A 43 -10.86 0.05 14.29
N ASP A 44 -12.10 -0.39 14.47
CA ASP A 44 -13.23 0.07 13.64
C ASP A 44 -13.47 1.58 13.79
N ILE A 45 -13.36 2.11 15.01
CA ILE A 45 -13.50 3.55 15.26
C ILE A 45 -12.37 4.33 14.59
N ARG A 46 -11.14 3.78 14.63
CA ARG A 46 -9.97 4.37 13.97
C ARG A 46 -10.13 4.37 12.45
N LEU A 47 -10.63 3.29 11.86
CA LEU A 47 -10.89 3.18 10.42
C LEU A 47 -12.05 4.09 9.97
N ASN A 48 -13.12 4.19 10.76
CA ASN A 48 -14.22 5.13 10.49
C ASN A 48 -13.77 6.61 10.56
N ASN A 49 -12.71 6.90 11.30
CA ASN A 49 -12.12 8.24 11.44
C ASN A 49 -10.69 8.29 10.89
N ARG A 50 -10.43 7.58 9.78
CA ARG A 50 -9.07 7.32 9.29
C ARG A 50 -8.24 8.58 9.08
N VAL A 51 -8.86 9.69 8.65
CA VAL A 51 -8.17 10.97 8.44
C VAL A 51 -7.45 11.47 9.70
N LEU A 52 -8.08 11.33 10.87
CA LEU A 52 -7.47 11.71 12.14
C LEU A 52 -6.44 10.66 12.60
N ASP A 53 -6.79 9.38 12.48
CA ASP A 53 -5.91 8.28 12.87
C ASP A 53 -4.57 8.28 12.11
N LEU A 54 -4.59 8.65 10.82
CA LEU A 54 -3.40 8.78 9.98
C LEU A 54 -2.40 9.81 10.51
N ARG A 55 -2.81 10.79 11.32
CA ARG A 55 -1.90 11.81 11.88
C ARG A 55 -1.01 11.29 13.00
N THR A 56 -1.31 10.12 13.55
CA THR A 56 -0.48 9.52 14.60
C THR A 56 0.92 9.19 14.07
N PRO A 57 1.99 9.41 14.85
CA PRO A 57 3.35 9.14 14.40
C PRO A 57 3.55 7.71 13.89
N ALA A 58 2.93 6.72 14.55
CA ALA A 58 3.01 5.33 14.14
C ALA A 58 2.43 5.11 12.74
N ASN A 59 1.21 5.61 12.46
CA ASN A 59 0.61 5.46 11.14
C ASN A 59 1.40 6.20 10.05
N GLN A 60 1.88 7.42 10.31
CA GLN A 60 2.75 8.15 9.39
C GLN A 60 3.97 7.30 8.98
N ARG A 61 4.64 6.69 9.96
CA ARG A 61 5.81 5.82 9.68
C ARG A 61 5.45 4.50 9.00
N ILE A 62 4.28 3.93 9.28
CA ILE A 62 3.81 2.73 8.57
C ILE A 62 3.68 3.02 7.06
N PHE A 63 3.06 4.14 6.69
CA PHE A 63 2.94 4.53 5.27
C PHE A 63 4.26 4.95 4.64
N ASP A 64 5.15 5.61 5.40
CA ASP A 64 6.51 5.89 4.92
C ASP A 64 7.24 4.59 4.56
N ILE A 65 7.17 3.58 5.44
CA ILE A 65 7.78 2.27 5.19
C ILE A 65 7.13 1.59 3.99
N GLU A 66 5.80 1.55 3.90
CA GLU A 66 5.07 0.99 2.76
C GLU A 66 5.51 1.63 1.44
N SER A 67 5.63 2.96 1.41
CA SER A 67 6.13 3.71 0.25
C SER A 67 7.56 3.29 -0.12
N GLN A 68 8.46 3.17 0.86
CA GLN A 68 9.83 2.72 0.63
C GLN A 68 9.89 1.29 0.08
N VAL A 69 9.02 0.37 0.53
CA VAL A 69 8.95 -0.98 -0.03
C VAL A 69 8.63 -0.94 -1.53
N GLY A 70 7.64 -0.13 -1.94
CA GLY A 70 7.30 0.05 -3.35
C GLY A 70 8.45 0.63 -4.17
N ILE A 71 9.12 1.67 -3.65
CA ILE A 71 10.28 2.29 -4.31
C ILE A 71 11.43 1.29 -4.48
N MET A 72 11.77 0.55 -3.43
CA MET A 72 12.84 -0.45 -3.46
C MET A 72 12.55 -1.57 -4.46
N PHE A 73 11.29 -2.04 -4.51
CA PHE A 73 10.85 -3.04 -5.48
C PHE A 73 11.07 -2.56 -6.92
N VAL A 74 10.63 -1.34 -7.25
CA VAL A 74 10.81 -0.74 -8.57
C VAL A 74 12.29 -0.56 -8.90
N GLN A 75 13.08 -0.01 -7.97
CA GLN A 75 14.51 0.26 -8.18
C GLN A 75 15.29 -1.03 -8.46
N PHE A 76 15.09 -2.06 -7.65
CA PHE A 76 15.72 -3.36 -7.82
C PHE A 76 15.38 -3.96 -9.19
N LEU A 77 14.09 -4.11 -9.50
CA LEU A 77 13.66 -4.75 -10.75
C LEU A 77 14.08 -3.95 -12.00
N SER A 78 14.04 -2.61 -11.93
CA SER A 78 14.53 -1.76 -13.02
C SER A 78 16.02 -1.96 -13.25
N SER A 79 16.83 -2.08 -12.18
CA SER A 79 18.27 -2.37 -12.30
C SER A 79 18.57 -3.76 -12.87
N GLU A 80 17.65 -4.70 -12.71
CA GLU A 80 17.72 -6.05 -13.29
C GLU A 80 17.13 -6.14 -14.71
N GLY A 81 16.78 -4.99 -15.30
CA GLY A 81 16.26 -4.90 -16.66
C GLY A 81 14.83 -5.40 -16.84
N PHE A 82 14.02 -5.44 -15.77
CA PHE A 82 12.59 -5.68 -15.90
C PHE A 82 11.87 -4.43 -16.40
N ALA A 83 10.85 -4.64 -17.25
CA ALA A 83 9.96 -3.58 -17.69
C ALA A 83 8.71 -3.50 -16.79
N MET A 84 8.37 -2.31 -16.31
CA MET A 84 7.09 -2.08 -15.65
C MET A 84 5.96 -2.15 -16.69
N ILE A 85 4.89 -2.88 -16.37
CA ILE A 85 3.69 -2.97 -17.21
C ILE A 85 2.45 -2.56 -16.42
N HIS A 86 1.39 -2.20 -17.15
CA HIS A 86 0.10 -1.86 -16.58
C HIS A 86 -0.98 -2.67 -17.31
N THR A 87 -1.64 -3.56 -16.58
CA THR A 87 -2.61 -4.50 -17.16
C THR A 87 -4.05 -4.08 -16.81
N PRO A 88 -5.02 -4.36 -17.69
CA PRO A 88 -6.41 -4.01 -17.43
C PRO A 88 -6.93 -4.76 -16.19
N LYS A 89 -7.65 -4.04 -15.32
CA LYS A 89 -8.25 -4.60 -14.10
C LYS A 89 -9.70 -5.03 -14.26
N ILE A 90 -10.33 -4.66 -15.37
CA ILE A 90 -11.67 -5.12 -15.74
C ILE A 90 -11.51 -6.10 -16.89
N ILE A 91 -11.93 -7.35 -16.68
CA ILE A 91 -11.81 -8.44 -17.65
C ILE A 91 -13.19 -9.00 -18.01
N ALA A 92 -13.33 -9.45 -19.26
CA ALA A 92 -14.60 -9.93 -19.79
C ALA A 92 -14.97 -11.35 -19.31
N SER A 93 -14.00 -12.10 -18.79
CA SER A 93 -14.19 -13.47 -18.33
C SER A 93 -13.36 -13.74 -17.08
N LEU A 94 -13.75 -14.76 -16.33
CA LEU A 94 -13.02 -15.24 -15.16
C LEU A 94 -11.63 -15.74 -15.58
N SER A 95 -10.57 -15.20 -14.96
CA SER A 95 -9.19 -15.57 -15.26
C SER A 95 -8.75 -16.87 -14.58
N GLU A 96 -9.31 -17.19 -13.41
CA GLU A 96 -8.96 -18.35 -12.58
C GLU A 96 -10.24 -19.04 -12.12
N GLY A 97 -10.45 -20.30 -12.53
CA GLY A 97 -11.63 -21.08 -12.15
C GLY A 97 -11.58 -21.52 -10.68
N GLY A 98 -12.70 -21.45 -9.97
CA GLY A 98 -12.88 -22.04 -8.63
C GLY A 98 -12.85 -21.08 -7.44
N SER A 99 -12.69 -19.77 -7.66
CA SER A 99 -12.73 -18.74 -6.60
C SER A 99 -13.94 -17.83 -6.74
N ALA A 100 -14.42 -17.27 -5.62
CA ALA A 100 -15.46 -16.24 -5.64
C ALA A 100 -14.94 -14.99 -6.36
N VAL A 101 -15.80 -14.34 -7.15
CA VAL A 101 -15.44 -13.16 -7.95
C VAL A 101 -16.41 -12.00 -7.71
N PHE A 102 -15.89 -10.78 -7.84
CA PHE A 102 -16.74 -9.60 -7.94
C PHE A 102 -17.30 -9.48 -9.35
N GLU A 103 -18.51 -8.96 -9.45
CA GLU A 103 -19.19 -8.69 -10.70
C GLU A 103 -19.46 -7.20 -10.82
N VAL A 104 -19.16 -6.64 -12.00
CA VAL A 104 -19.45 -5.25 -12.32
C VAL A 104 -20.30 -5.17 -13.59
N ASN A 105 -21.33 -4.32 -13.56
CA ASN A 105 -22.09 -3.98 -14.76
C ASN A 105 -21.26 -2.98 -15.59
N TYR A 106 -20.65 -3.48 -16.65
CA TYR A 106 -19.85 -2.72 -17.59
C TYR A 106 -20.68 -2.42 -18.84
N LEU A 107 -21.39 -1.29 -18.81
CA LEU A 107 -22.19 -0.79 -19.94
C LEU A 107 -23.26 -1.77 -20.45
N GLY A 108 -23.93 -2.46 -19.52
CA GLY A 108 -24.93 -3.47 -19.83
C GLY A 108 -24.37 -4.86 -20.11
N GLN A 109 -23.06 -5.05 -20.01
CA GLN A 109 -22.39 -6.35 -20.05
C GLN A 109 -21.80 -6.68 -18.69
N LEU A 110 -21.65 -7.97 -18.41
CA LEU A 110 -20.98 -8.42 -17.20
C LEU A 110 -19.46 -8.34 -17.41
N ALA A 111 -18.76 -7.77 -16.44
CA ALA A 111 -17.31 -7.82 -16.38
C ALA A 111 -16.87 -8.08 -14.94
N TYR A 112 -15.60 -8.41 -14.78
CA TYR A 112 -15.06 -8.88 -13.52
C TYR A 112 -13.77 -8.12 -13.19
N PRO A 113 -13.59 -7.65 -11.95
CA PRO A 113 -12.30 -7.21 -11.46
C PRO A 113 -11.29 -8.37 -11.46
N ALA A 114 -10.09 -8.15 -12.00
CA ALA A 114 -9.06 -9.18 -12.11
C ALA A 114 -8.51 -9.57 -10.74
N GLN A 115 -8.52 -10.87 -10.43
CA GLN A 115 -8.03 -11.40 -9.15
C GLN A 115 -6.51 -11.46 -9.04
N SER A 116 -5.82 -11.36 -10.17
CA SER A 116 -4.37 -11.24 -10.29
C SER A 116 -4.05 -10.75 -11.70
N PRO A 117 -2.90 -10.10 -11.93
CA PRO A 117 -2.44 -9.79 -13.28
C PRO A 117 -1.79 -11.01 -13.97
N GLN A 118 -1.90 -12.22 -13.41
CA GLN A 118 -1.09 -13.38 -13.81
C GLN A 118 -1.18 -13.70 -15.31
N LEU A 119 -2.39 -13.78 -15.86
CA LEU A 119 -2.60 -14.07 -17.28
C LEU A 119 -1.98 -12.99 -18.18
N HIS A 120 -2.15 -11.71 -17.84
CA HIS A 120 -1.63 -10.61 -18.65
C HIS A 120 -0.11 -10.52 -18.61
N LYS A 121 0.52 -10.81 -17.46
CA LYS A 121 1.99 -10.92 -17.37
C LYS A 121 2.52 -12.00 -18.30
N GLN A 122 1.91 -13.18 -18.28
CA GLN A 122 2.30 -14.29 -19.16
C GLN A 122 2.08 -13.99 -20.64
N ILE A 123 0.96 -13.35 -21.00
CA ILE A 123 0.72 -12.85 -22.37
C ILE A 123 1.83 -11.88 -22.78
N THR A 124 2.26 -11.00 -21.87
CA THR A 124 3.32 -10.02 -22.15
C THR A 124 4.67 -10.70 -22.37
N ILE A 125 4.97 -11.76 -21.60
CA ILE A 125 6.15 -12.60 -21.85
C ILE A 125 6.08 -13.27 -23.22
N CYS A 126 4.95 -13.91 -23.55
CA CYS A 126 4.72 -14.51 -24.87
C CYS A 126 4.77 -13.47 -26.01
N GLY A 127 4.45 -12.21 -25.72
CA GLY A 127 4.54 -11.08 -26.64
C GLY A 127 5.98 -10.59 -26.90
N GLY A 128 6.99 -11.21 -26.29
CA GLY A 128 8.40 -10.94 -26.54
C GLY A 128 9.09 -10.11 -25.47
N HIS A 129 8.40 -9.70 -24.41
CA HIS A 129 9.08 -9.16 -23.23
C HIS A 129 9.73 -10.30 -22.45
N ARG A 130 10.96 -10.12 -21.98
CA ARG A 130 11.68 -11.19 -21.25
C ARG A 130 11.46 -11.12 -19.74
N ARG A 131 11.22 -9.93 -19.21
CA ARG A 131 11.18 -9.64 -17.77
C ARG A 131 10.20 -8.50 -17.54
N VAL A 132 9.14 -8.74 -16.77
CA VAL A 132 8.10 -7.74 -16.50
C VAL A 132 7.69 -7.73 -15.04
N PHE A 133 7.24 -6.58 -14.56
CA PHE A 133 6.63 -6.46 -13.25
C PHE A 133 5.47 -5.47 -13.25
N GLU A 134 4.60 -5.59 -12.25
CA GLU A 134 3.46 -4.71 -12.07
C GLU A 134 3.26 -4.42 -10.58
N ILE A 135 2.89 -3.17 -10.29
CA ILE A 135 2.33 -2.75 -9.01
C ILE A 135 0.91 -2.27 -9.29
N GLY A 136 -0.09 -2.90 -8.70
CA GLY A 136 -1.47 -2.54 -8.99
C GLY A 136 -2.50 -3.22 -8.08
N ALA A 137 -3.75 -2.79 -8.22
CA ALA A 137 -4.86 -3.35 -7.45
C ALA A 137 -5.12 -4.81 -7.80
N VAL A 138 -5.41 -5.59 -6.77
CA VAL A 138 -5.77 -7.01 -6.79
C VAL A 138 -7.05 -7.20 -5.98
N TYR A 139 -7.98 -7.99 -6.51
CA TYR A 139 -9.29 -8.20 -5.91
C TYR A 139 -9.51 -9.65 -5.46
N ARG A 140 -10.06 -9.83 -4.26
CA ARG A 140 -10.41 -11.12 -3.66
C ARG A 140 -11.84 -11.05 -3.15
N ALA A 141 -12.69 -11.93 -3.67
CA ALA A 141 -14.13 -11.92 -3.38
C ALA A 141 -14.55 -13.04 -2.42
N GLU A 142 -13.59 -13.77 -1.86
CA GLU A 142 -13.82 -14.74 -0.81
C GLU A 142 -14.41 -14.06 0.43
N ASP A 143 -15.49 -14.63 0.97
CA ASP A 143 -16.17 -14.12 2.17
C ASP A 143 -15.34 -14.45 3.43
N SER A 144 -14.27 -13.68 3.65
CA SER A 144 -13.28 -13.93 4.70
C SER A 144 -12.98 -12.70 5.56
N TYR A 145 -13.56 -12.65 6.76
CA TYR A 145 -13.38 -11.56 7.72
C TYR A 145 -12.27 -11.90 8.73
N THR A 146 -11.02 -11.84 8.29
CA THR A 146 -9.87 -12.09 9.18
C THR A 146 -8.95 -10.88 9.24
N HIS A 147 -8.06 -10.85 10.24
CA HIS A 147 -7.04 -9.81 10.38
C HIS A 147 -5.95 -9.82 9.28
N ARG A 148 -6.01 -10.75 8.31
CA ARG A 148 -5.02 -10.90 7.23
C ARG A 148 -5.62 -10.83 5.83
N HIS A 149 -6.95 -10.74 5.70
CA HIS A 149 -7.63 -10.76 4.41
C HIS A 149 -8.28 -9.41 4.13
N LEU A 150 -8.05 -8.90 2.92
CA LEU A 150 -8.69 -7.73 2.37
C LEU A 150 -9.28 -8.10 1.01
N CYS A 151 -10.43 -7.51 0.68
CA CYS A 151 -11.06 -7.71 -0.62
C CYS A 151 -10.35 -6.96 -1.76
N GLU A 152 -9.61 -5.90 -1.42
CA GLU A 152 -8.77 -5.14 -2.33
C GLU A 152 -7.43 -4.87 -1.65
N PHE A 153 -6.34 -5.09 -2.36
CA PHE A 153 -4.98 -4.77 -1.91
C PHE A 153 -4.05 -4.49 -3.09
N THR A 154 -2.89 -3.92 -2.81
CA THR A 154 -1.86 -3.66 -3.81
C THR A 154 -0.99 -4.91 -3.98
N GLY A 155 -1.04 -5.52 -5.17
CA GLY A 155 -0.14 -6.60 -5.57
C GLY A 155 1.21 -6.06 -6.06
N LEU A 156 2.28 -6.77 -5.72
CA LEU A 156 3.62 -6.61 -6.28
C LEU A 156 3.93 -7.88 -7.06
N ASP A 157 3.82 -7.80 -8.38
CA ASP A 157 3.82 -8.95 -9.25
C ASP A 157 5.02 -8.93 -10.19
N VAL A 158 5.63 -10.10 -10.41
CA VAL A 158 6.77 -10.27 -11.31
C VAL A 158 6.53 -11.47 -12.23
N GLU A 159 7.07 -11.42 -13.44
CA GLU A 159 7.14 -12.55 -14.37
C GLU A 159 8.42 -12.44 -15.20
N MET A 160 9.10 -13.56 -15.49
CA MET A 160 10.28 -13.57 -16.34
C MET A 160 10.42 -14.86 -17.13
N GLU A 161 11.00 -14.74 -18.32
CA GLU A 161 11.49 -15.85 -19.13
C GLU A 161 12.58 -16.62 -18.36
N ILE A 162 12.47 -17.94 -18.36
CA ILE A 162 13.47 -18.86 -17.82
C ILE A 162 14.17 -19.56 -18.98
N LYS A 163 15.45 -19.89 -18.82
CA LYS A 163 16.21 -20.58 -19.87
C LYS A 163 16.22 -22.09 -19.68
N GLU A 164 16.60 -22.52 -18.49
CA GLU A 164 16.87 -23.93 -18.18
C GLU A 164 16.02 -24.40 -17.00
N HIS A 165 15.91 -23.61 -15.94
CA HIS A 165 15.24 -24.04 -14.71
C HIS A 165 14.61 -22.88 -13.93
N TYR A 166 13.48 -23.14 -13.27
CA TYR A 166 12.75 -22.12 -12.48
C TYR A 166 13.55 -21.56 -11.28
N PHE A 167 14.69 -22.17 -10.93
CA PHE A 167 15.57 -21.64 -9.89
C PHE A 167 16.21 -20.30 -10.28
N GLU A 168 16.31 -20.00 -11.57
CA GLU A 168 16.74 -18.69 -12.08
C GLU A 168 15.85 -17.54 -11.58
N VAL A 169 14.58 -17.85 -11.26
CA VAL A 169 13.62 -16.89 -10.69
C VAL A 169 13.79 -16.77 -9.17
N LYS A 170 14.16 -17.86 -8.50
CA LYS A 170 14.30 -17.92 -7.02
C LYS A 170 15.64 -17.39 -6.53
N TRP A 171 16.70 -17.60 -7.28
CA TRP A 171 18.07 -17.31 -6.88
C TRP A 171 18.81 -16.70 -8.06
N LYS A 172 19.46 -15.57 -7.82
CA LYS A 172 20.40 -15.00 -8.77
C LYS A 172 21.67 -15.85 -8.73
N THR A 173 21.84 -16.76 -9.70
CA THR A 173 23.15 -17.33 -10.06
C THR A 173 23.98 -16.31 -10.82
#